data_AF-A0A350AE96-F1
#
_entry.id   AF-A0A350AE96-F1
#
_cell.length_a   1.000
_cell.length_b   1.000
_cell.length_c   1.000
_cell.angle_alpha   90.00
_cell.angle_beta   90.00
_cell.angle_gamma   90.00
#
_symmetry.space_group_name_H-M   'P 1'
#
loop_
_entity.id
_entity.type
_entity.pdbx_description
1 polymer ?
#
loop_
_entity_poly.entity_id
_entity_poly.type
_entity_poly.pdbx_seq_one_letter_code
_entity_poly.pdbx_strand_id
1 'polypeptide(L)' 'LEPRAGGVWAALLKPLKKVRDGEEIRFTERLSARLVAKEEGQGILHFSLVGEDLDAELEVAGQMPLPPY' A
#
# COMPACT_ATOMS: atom_id res chain seq x y z
N LEU A 1 8.08 2.76 -1.82
CA LEU A 1 7.45 1.81 -0.88
C LEU A 1 8.59 1.13 -0.16
N GLU A 2 8.60 1.16 1.17
CA GLU A 2 9.69 0.56 1.96
C GLU A 2 9.15 -0.68 2.70
N PRO A 3 9.71 -1.88 2.45
CA PRO A 3 9.32 -3.07 3.17
C PRO A 3 9.80 -2.98 4.62
N ARG A 4 8.91 -3.29 5.57
CA ARG A 4 9.24 -3.36 7.00
C ARG A 4 9.24 -4.80 7.49
N ALA A 5 9.93 -5.03 8.61
CA ALA A 5 9.96 -6.33 9.26
C ALA A 5 8.52 -6.79 9.62
N GLY A 6 8.16 -8.02 9.25
CA GLY A 6 6.84 -8.59 9.52
C GLY A 6 5.85 -8.54 8.34
N GLY A 7 6.31 -8.29 7.10
CA GLY A 7 5.46 -8.39 5.90
C GLY A 7 4.55 -7.18 5.67
N VAL A 8 4.78 -6.07 6.38
CA VAL A 8 4.07 -4.81 6.21
C VAL A 8 4.94 -3.79 5.48
N TRP A 9 4.30 -2.82 4.84
CA TRP A 9 4.96 -1.86 3.95
C TRP A 9 4.57 -0.44 4.31
N ALA A 10 5.55 0.45 4.36
CA ALA A 10 5.32 1.88 4.58
C ALA A 10 5.15 2.61 3.24
N ALA A 11 4.03 3.31 3.11
CA ALA A 11 3.67 4.08 1.92
C ALA A 11 3.20 5.49 2.27
N LEU A 12 3.63 6.47 1.48
CA LEU A 12 3.08 7.82 1.55
C LEU A 12 1.71 7.85 0.84
N LEU A 13 0.64 7.81 1.62
CA LEU A 13 -0.73 7.96 1.12
C LEU A 13 -1.16 9.42 1.20
N LYS A 14 -1.66 9.97 0.09
CA LYS A 14 -2.25 11.31 0.05
C LYS A 14 -3.62 11.27 -0.64
N PRO A 15 -4.70 11.77 0.00
CA PRO A 15 -4.75 12.29 1.38
C PRO A 15 -4.88 11.16 2.42
N LEU A 16 -3.87 11.02 3.30
CA LEU A 16 -3.88 10.11 4.46
C LEU A 16 -5.09 10.32 5.39
N LYS A 17 -5.70 11.51 5.35
CA LYS A 17 -6.92 11.85 6.09
C LYS A 17 -8.19 11.15 5.56
N LYS A 18 -8.24 10.78 4.27
CA LYS A 18 -9.41 10.08 3.72
C LYS A 18 -9.39 8.59 4.01
N VAL A 19 -8.20 8.00 4.06
CA VAL A 19 -8.05 6.55 4.28
C VAL A 19 -8.18 6.25 5.76
N ARG A 20 -9.05 5.31 6.15
CA ARG A 20 -9.20 4.90 7.55
C ARG A 20 -8.30 3.70 7.87
N ASP A 21 -7.93 3.56 9.14
CA ASP A 21 -7.37 2.31 9.62
C ASP A 21 -8.37 1.16 9.39
N GLY A 22 -7.84 0.01 8.97
CA GLY A 22 -8.63 -1.14 8.56
C GLY A 22 -9.20 -1.08 7.14
N GLU A 23 -9.04 0.03 6.41
CA GLU A 23 -9.50 0.19 5.03
C GLU A 23 -8.66 -0.64 4.05
N GLU A 24 -9.30 -1.27 3.07
CA GLU A 24 -8.62 -1.94 1.97
C GLU A 24 -8.38 -0.96 0.82
N ILE A 25 -7.11 -0.82 0.44
CA ILE A 25 -6.64 0.01 -0.66
C ILE A 25 -6.30 -0.91 -1.82
N ARG A 26 -7.06 -0.79 -2.91
CA ARG A 26 -6.80 -1.51 -4.14
C ARG A 26 -5.79 -0.74 -4.98
N PHE A 27 -4.63 -1.34 -5.24
CA PHE A 27 -3.60 -0.78 -6.12
C PHE A 27 -3.84 -1.20 -7.57
N THR A 28 -4.13 -2.48 -7.79
CA THR A 28 -4.47 -3.07 -9.10
C THR A 28 -5.64 -4.05 -8.94
N GLU A 29 -6.05 -4.73 -10.02
CA GLU A 29 -7.06 -5.80 -9.92
C GLU A 29 -6.60 -6.97 -9.03
N ARG A 30 -5.28 -7.21 -8.95
CA ARG A 30 -4.68 -8.33 -8.21
C ARG A 30 -4.03 -7.91 -6.90
N LEU A 31 -3.54 -6.68 -6.82
CA LEU A 31 -2.86 -6.14 -5.66
C LEU A 31 -3.78 -5.24 -4.83
N SER A 32 -4.14 -5.71 -3.64
CA SER A 32 -4.77 -4.90 -2.60
C SER A 32 -3.92 -4.91 -1.33
N ALA A 33 -4.02 -3.85 -0.54
CA ALA A 33 -3.38 -3.77 0.77
C ALA A 33 -4.31 -3.12 1.80
N ARG A 34 -4.30 -3.65 3.01
CA ARG A 34 -5.09 -3.11 4.11
C ARG A 34 -4.26 -2.13 4.93
N LEU A 35 -4.79 -0.95 5.22
CA LEU A 35 -4.15 -0.02 6.13
C LEU A 35 -4.23 -0.56 7.56
N VAL A 36 -3.10 -0.94 8.12
CA VAL A 36 -3.02 -1.45 9.51
C VAL A 36 -2.69 -0.35 10.50
N ALA A 37 -1.88 0.63 10.09
CA ALA A 37 -1.51 1.76 10.94
C ALA A 37 -1.12 2.99 10.11
N LYS A 38 -0.95 4.13 10.77
CA LYS A 38 -0.38 5.34 10.20
C LYS A 38 0.75 5.79 11.11
N GLU A 39 1.97 5.83 10.59
CA GLU A 39 3.17 6.18 11.35
C GLU A 39 3.96 7.22 10.59
N GLU A 40 4.44 8.26 11.28
CA GLU A 40 5.35 9.28 10.70
C GLU A 40 4.82 9.97 9.41
N GLY A 41 3.49 10.05 9.26
CA GLY A 41 2.85 10.59 8.05
C GLY A 41 2.81 9.63 6.85
N GLN A 42 3.23 8.38 7.06
CA GLN A 42 3.09 7.25 6.15
C GLN A 42 1.95 6.34 6.64
N GLY A 43 1.29 5.64 5.73
CA GLY A 43 0.41 4.54 6.09
C GLY A 43 1.17 3.22 6.03
N ILE A 44 1.01 2.41 7.07
CA ILE A 44 1.48 1.04 7.14
C ILE A 44 0.41 0.16 6.51
N LEU A 45 0.76 -0.48 5.42
CA LEU A 45 -0.10 -1.31 4.61
C LEU A 45 0.33 -2.77 4.72
N HIS A 46 -0.65 -3.65 4.86
CA HIS A 46 -0.46 -5.08 4.79
C HIS A 46 -0.99 -5.57 3.44
N PHE A 47 -0.10 -5.98 2.54
CA PHE A 47 -0.48 -6.49 1.23
C PHE A 47 -1.11 -7.88 1.34
N SER A 48 -2.06 -8.16 0.45
CA SER A 48 -2.66 -9.49 0.30
C SER A 48 -1.70 -10.48 -0.40
N LEU A 49 -0.76 -9.96 -1.19
CA LEU A 49 0.28 -10.72 -1.88
C LEU A 49 1.62 -10.61 -1.15
N VAL A 50 2.47 -11.63 -1.28
CA VAL A 50 3.80 -11.71 -0.68
C VAL A 50 4.79 -12.35 -1.66
N GLY A 51 6.09 -12.07 -1.52
CA GLY A 51 7.14 -12.65 -2.35
C GLY A 51 7.14 -12.12 -3.78
N GLU A 52 7.44 -12.99 -4.75
CA GLU A 52 7.61 -12.62 -6.16
C GLU A 52 6.35 -12.04 -6.80
N ASP A 53 5.15 -12.52 -6.45
CA ASP A 53 3.88 -11.93 -6.93
C ASP A 53 3.69 -10.49 -6.45
N LEU A 54 4.14 -10.19 -5.22
CA LEU A 54 4.10 -8.84 -4.69
C LEU A 54 5.13 -7.95 -5.40
N ASP A 55 6.38 -8.39 -5.54
CA ASP A 55 7.42 -7.64 -6.23
C ASP A 55 7.02 -7.33 -7.68
N ALA A 56 6.51 -8.33 -8.41
CA ALA A 56 6.04 -8.15 -9.79
C ALA A 56 4.87 -7.14 -9.88
N GLU A 57 3.85 -7.29 -9.01
CA GLU A 57 2.73 -6.34 -8.99
C GLU A 57 3.15 -4.96 -8.47
N LEU A 58 4.15 -4.87 -7.59
CA LEU A 58 4.72 -3.61 -7.12
C LEU A 58 5.50 -2.88 -8.21
N GLU A 59 6.21 -3.60 -9.07
CA GLU A 59 6.82 -3.00 -10.26
C GLU A 59 5.75 -2.47 -11.23
N VAL A 60 4.68 -3.23 -11.43
CA VAL A 60 3.53 -2.83 -12.26
C VAL A 60 2.79 -1.62 -11.65
N ALA A 61 2.52 -1.65 -10.35
CA ALA A 61 1.84 -0.57 -9.62
C ALA A 61 2.75 0.65 -9.39
N GLY A 62 4.06 0.46 -9.29
CA GLY A 62 5.07 1.47 -9.06
C GLY A 62 5.19 2.50 -10.19
N GLN A 63 4.58 2.22 -11.34
CA GLN A 63 4.52 3.13 -12.48
C GLN A 63 3.29 4.05 -12.53
N MET A 64 2.29 3.95 -11.64
CA MET A 64 1.04 4.70 -11.85
C MET A 64 0.78 5.86 -10.87
N PRO A 65 0.33 7.01 -11.43
CA PRO A 65 0.18 8.26 -10.71
C PRO A 65 -1.03 8.22 -9.77
N LEU A 66 -0.94 9.02 -8.71
CA LEU A 66 -2.01 9.26 -7.75
C LEU A 66 -3.37 9.46 -8.46
N PRO A 67 -4.46 8.83 -7.97
CA PRO A 67 -5.78 9.03 -8.55
C PRO A 67 -6.15 10.52 -8.50
N PRO A 68 -6.60 11.14 -9.62
CA PRO A 68 -7.20 12.46 -9.55
C PRO A 68 -8.49 12.35 -8.72
N TYR A 69 -8.66 13.30 -7.79
CA TYR A 69 -9.70 13.32 -6.74
C TYR A 69 -11.13 13.12 -7.23
#